data_AF-A0A9D6HHP9-F1
#
_entry.id   AF-A0A9D6HHP9-F1
#
_cell.length_a   1.000
_cell.length_b   1.000
_cell.length_c   1.000
_cell.angle_alpha   90.00
_cell.angle_beta   90.00
_cell.angle_gamma   90.00
#
_symmetry.space_group_name_H-M   'P 1'
#
loop_
_entity.id
_entity.type
_entity.pdbx_description
1 polymer ?
#
loop_
_entity_poly.entity_id
_entity_poly.type
_entity_poly.pdbx_seq_one_letter_code
_entity_poly.pdbx_strand_id
1 'polypeptide(L)' 'MRLSPLDIRQQQFTVRMLRGLDPAEVDAFLEDVADDYESLLKESALVREQ' A
#
# COMPACT_ATOMS: atom_id res chain seq x y z
N MET A 1 10.90 11.13 0.15
CA MET A 1 10.10 10.47 -0.91
C MET A 1 8.75 10.17 -0.29
N ARG A 2 7.65 10.71 -0.82
CA ARG A 2 6.31 10.27 -0.38
C ARG A 2 6.03 8.97 -1.12
N LEU A 3 5.67 7.93 -0.38
CA LEU A 3 5.21 6.66 -0.93
C LEU A 3 3.94 6.94 -1.77
N SER A 4 3.83 6.38 -2.97
CA SER A 4 2.60 6.43 -3.77
C SER A 4 1.80 5.14 -3.64
N PRO A 5 0.48 5.14 -3.96
CA PRO A 5 -0.30 3.91 -4.04
C PRO A 5 0.31 2.86 -4.99
N LEU A 6 0.95 3.30 -6.08
CA LEU A 6 1.63 2.40 -7.00
C LEU A 6 2.86 1.75 -6.38
N ASP A 7 3.63 2.52 -5.61
CA ASP A 7 4.81 2.00 -4.90
C ASP A 7 4.40 0.94 -3.86
N ILE A 8 3.25 1.11 -3.21
CA ILE A 8 2.71 0.13 -2.25
C ILE A 8 2.38 -1.19 -2.95
N ARG A 9 1.67 -1.14 -4.09
CA ARG A 9 1.29 -2.35 -4.87
C ARG A 9 2.51 -3.07 -5.45
N GLN A 10 3.57 -2.34 -5.78
CA GLN A 10 4.79 -2.89 -6.35
C GLN A 10 5.85 -3.26 -5.30
N GLN A 11 5.56 -3.06 -4.01
CA GLN A 11 6.49 -3.33 -2.92
C GLN A 11 6.75 -4.83 -2.81
N GLN A 12 8.00 -5.23 -3.05
CA GLN A 12 8.42 -6.61 -2.86
C GLN A 12 9.05 -6.80 -1.48
N PHE A 13 8.71 -7.91 -0.82
CA PHE A 13 9.29 -8.32 0.44
C PHE A 13 10.15 -9.57 0.26
N THR A 14 11.31 -9.61 0.92
CA THR A 14 12.15 -10.80 0.92
C THR A 14 11.47 -11.91 1.73
N VAL A 15 11.07 -12.98 1.05
CA VAL A 15 10.46 -14.15 1.71
C VAL A 15 11.52 -14.91 2.51
N ARG A 16 11.27 -15.10 3.81
CA ARG A 16 12.12 -15.95 4.67
C ARG A 16 11.51 -17.35 4.76
N MET A 17 12.29 -18.37 4.38
CA MET A 17 11.82 -19.77 4.35
C MET A 17 11.50 -20.35 5.74
N LEU A 18 12.06 -19.80 6.82
CA LEU A 18 11.79 -20.24 8.19
C LEU A 18 11.17 -19.06 8.95
N ARG A 19 9.84 -19.09 9.16
CA ARG A 19 9.03 -18.07 9.89
C ARG A 19 8.85 -16.73 9.17
N GLY A 20 8.17 -16.75 8.02
CA GLY A 20 7.65 -15.55 7.33
C GLY A 20 6.12 -15.45 7.39
N LEU A 21 5.58 -14.31 6.99
CA LEU A 21 4.16 -14.15 6.68
C LEU A 21 3.85 -14.85 5.34
N ASP A 22 2.59 -15.26 5.15
CA ASP A 22 2.13 -15.79 3.87
C ASP A 22 2.20 -14.68 2.81
N PRO A 23 2.95 -14.87 1.70
CA PRO A 23 3.03 -13.87 0.64
C PRO A 23 1.65 -13.46 0.10
N ALA A 24 0.69 -14.39 0.01
CA ALA A 24 -0.64 -14.07 -0.51
C ALA A 24 -1.44 -13.18 0.44
N GLU A 25 -1.32 -13.39 1.76
CA GLU A 25 -1.94 -12.50 2.75
C GLU A 25 -1.29 -11.12 2.75
N VAL A 26 0.04 -11.06 2.57
CA VAL A 26 0.76 -9.79 2.46
C VAL A 26 0.31 -9.04 1.20
N ASP A 27 0.23 -9.69 0.05
CA ASP A 27 -0.19 -9.07 -1.21
C ASP A 27 -1.62 -8.51 -1.11
N ALA A 28 -2.55 -9.29 -0.54
CA ALA A 28 -3.92 -8.82 -0.32
C ALA A 28 -3.98 -7.58 0.59
N PHE A 29 -3.19 -7.58 1.67
CA PHE A 29 -3.10 -6.43 2.57
C PHE A 29 -2.50 -5.19 1.88
N LEU A 30 -1.51 -5.35 1.01
CA LEU A 30 -0.93 -4.23 0.26
C LEU A 30 -1.91 -3.60 -0.72
N GLU A 31 -2.76 -4.40 -1.37
CA GLU A 31 -3.84 -3.88 -2.23
C GLU A 31 -4.82 -3.01 -1.42
N ASP A 32 -5.32 -3.54 -0.28
CA ASP A 32 -6.24 -2.80 0.59
C ASP A 32 -5.61 -1.48 1.08
N VAL A 33 -4.35 -1.52 1.52
CA VAL A 33 -3.63 -0.33 1.98
C VAL A 33 -3.42 0.68 0.84
N ALA A 34 -3.15 0.21 -0.39
CA ALA A 34 -2.98 1.09 -1.53
C ALA A 34 -4.28 1.79 -1.93
N ASP A 35 -5.41 1.10 -1.87
CA ASP A 35 -6.75 1.64 -2.14
C ASP A 35 -7.15 2.70 -1.10
N ASP A 36 -6.94 2.40 0.18
CA ASP A 36 -7.20 3.35 1.28
C ASP A 36 -6.30 4.58 1.17
N TYR A 37 -5.02 4.37 0.85
CA TYR A 37 -4.07 5.46 0.71
C TYR A 37 -4.41 6.36 -0.49
N GLU A 38 -4.86 5.79 -1.60
CA GLU A 38 -5.35 6.56 -2.75
C GLU A 38 -6.58 7.40 -2.37
N SER A 39 -7.52 6.81 -1.63
CA SER A 39 -8.73 7.49 -1.16
C SER A 39 -8.37 8.68 -0.25
N LEU A 40 -7.45 8.50 0.69
CA LEU A 40 -6.94 9.56 1.56
C LEU A 40 -6.23 10.67 0.79
N LEU A 41 -5.46 10.33 -0.25
CA LEU A 41 -4.80 11.32 -1.11
C LEU A 41 -5.82 12.15 -1.89
N LYS A 42 -6.85 11.51 -2.45
CA LYS A 42 -7.96 12.19 -3.14
C LYS A 42 -8.71 13.13 -2.19
N GLU A 43 -9.06 12.66 -0.98
CA GLU A 43 -9.71 13.50 0.03
C GLU A 43 -8.80 14.67 0.45
N SER A 44 -7.52 14.41 0.69
CA SER A 44 -6.54 15.44 1.04
C SER A 44 -6.37 16.49 -0.05
N ALA A 45 -6.47 16.11 -1.32
CA ALA A 45 -6.45 17.04 -2.45
C ALA A 45 -7.71 17.91 -2.44
N LEU A 46 -8.89 17.30 -2.32
CA LEU A 46 -10.18 18.01 -2.28
C LEU A 46 -10.25 19.03 -1.12
N VAL A 47 -9.74 18.68 0.07
CA VAL A 47 -9.73 19.58 1.24
C VAL A 47 -8.76 20.75 1.05
N ARG A 48 -7.65 20.57 0.32
CA ARG A 48 -6.67 21.64 0.06
C ARG A 48 -7.15 22.64 -1.00
N GLU A 49 -8.11 22.24 -1.83
CA GLU A 49 -8.72 23.07 -2.86
C GLU A 49 -9.88 23.93 -2.32
N GLN A 50 -10.28 23.74 -1.06
CA GLN A 50 -11.29 24.55 -0.35
C GLN A 50 -10.69 25.67 0.52
#